data_AF-A0A947CM84-F1
#
_entry.id   AF-A0A947CM84-F1
#
_cell.length_a   1.000
_cell.length_b   1.000
_cell.length_c   1.000
_cell.angle_alpha   90.00
_cell.angle_beta   90.00
_cell.angle_gamma   90.00
#
_symmetry.space_group_name_H-M   'P 1'
#
loop_
_entity.id
_entity.type
_entity.pdbx_description
1 polymer ?
#
loop_
_entity_poly.entity_id
_entity_poly.type
_entity_poly.pdbx_seq_one_letter_code
_entity_poly.pdbx_strand_id
1 'polypeptide(L)'
;MHVVGLLIVTLSLVTTACKGKDQGGDEPSAEGPASSKASTKAPEPAAAEPPAKPILACDQRDFISKMEKDMAARLDKEPQPKRVCIDYSKRSKDLGAASCSQGKALETGCPDDGVVATCTMSTGVVFKHYQGGDTSTGKRLCKTMEGTFAEMGK
;
A
#
# COMPACT_ATOMS: atom_id res chain seq x y z
N MET A 1 -25.96 37.17 31.03
CA MET A 1 -24.62 36.72 31.46
C MET A 1 -24.62 35.20 31.51
N HIS A 2 -24.06 34.53 30.49
CA HIS A 2 -23.67 33.11 30.55
C HIS A 2 -22.37 32.98 29.76
N VAL A 3 -21.40 32.35 30.42
CA VAL A 3 -19.98 32.36 30.09
C VAL A 3 -19.64 31.23 29.12
N VAL A 4 -18.78 31.60 28.16
CA VAL A 4 -17.92 30.84 27.26
C VAL A 4 -17.58 29.41 27.69
N GLY A 5 -17.66 28.48 26.73
CA GLY A 5 -17.03 27.16 26.81
C GLY A 5 -16.53 26.72 25.42
N LEU A 6 -15.54 27.44 24.89
CA LEU A 6 -14.87 27.09 23.63
C LEU A 6 -13.89 25.94 23.89
N LEU A 7 -14.25 24.73 23.47
CA LEU A 7 -13.43 23.53 23.62
C LEU A 7 -12.50 23.40 22.40
N ILE A 8 -11.27 23.92 22.55
CA ILE A 8 -10.21 23.80 21.54
C ILE A 8 -9.57 22.41 21.70
N VAL A 9 -9.76 21.55 20.72
CA VAL A 9 -9.07 20.25 20.65
C VAL A 9 -7.80 20.45 19.81
N THR A 10 -6.67 20.65 20.49
CA THR A 10 -5.34 20.71 19.87
C THR A 10 -4.86 19.30 19.52
N LEU A 11 -4.91 18.98 18.24
CA LEU A 11 -4.35 17.75 17.68
C LEU A 11 -2.81 17.87 17.64
N SER A 12 -2.13 17.25 18.59
CA SER A 12 -0.66 17.20 18.60
C SER A 12 -0.18 16.14 17.59
N LEU A 13 0.44 16.59 16.50
CA LEU A 13 1.18 15.71 15.59
C LEU A 13 2.50 15.30 16.28
N VAL A 14 2.64 14.01 16.58
CA VAL A 14 3.93 13.42 16.98
C VAL A 14 4.62 12.90 15.71
N THR A 15 5.64 13.61 15.26
CA THR A 15 6.55 13.20 14.19
C THR A 15 7.70 12.39 14.79
N THR A 16 7.65 11.07 14.65
CA THR A 16 8.79 10.20 14.98
C THR A 16 9.72 10.12 13.76
N ALA A 17 10.83 10.85 13.84
CA ALA A 17 11.93 10.77 12.88
C ALA A 17 12.65 9.42 13.02
N CYS A 18 12.75 8.66 11.93
CA CYS A 18 13.64 7.50 11.86
C CYS A 18 15.09 7.97 11.86
N LYS A 19 15.79 7.60 12.94
CA LYS A 19 17.18 7.87 13.25
C LYS A 19 18.11 7.17 12.26
N GLY A 20 18.84 7.96 11.46
CA GLY A 20 20.01 7.50 10.71
C GLY A 20 21.10 7.06 11.69
N LYS A 21 21.66 5.87 11.47
CA LYS A 21 22.82 5.37 12.19
C LYS A 21 24.05 5.60 11.32
N ASP A 22 24.68 6.74 11.60
CA ASP A 22 26.06 7.06 11.29
C ASP A 22 26.97 6.09 12.08
N GLN A 23 27.90 5.43 11.41
CA GLN A 23 29.14 4.94 12.02
C GLN A 23 30.27 5.14 11.01
N GLY A 24 31.05 6.19 11.25
CA GLY A 24 32.32 6.45 10.57
C GLY A 24 33.53 5.74 11.20
N GLY A 25 34.69 6.08 10.64
CA GLY A 25 36.05 5.88 11.18
C GLY A 25 36.96 5.17 10.16
N ASP A 26 37.76 5.90 9.36
CA ASP A 26 39.18 6.31 9.59
C ASP A 26 40.16 5.12 9.49
N GLU A 27 41.32 5.09 8.80
CA GLU A 27 42.17 5.97 7.96
C GLU A 27 43.20 4.99 7.23
N PRO A 28 44.33 5.38 6.60
CA PRO A 28 44.79 4.83 5.32
C PRO A 28 46.08 3.98 5.40
N SER A 29 46.50 3.34 4.30
CA SER A 29 47.92 3.10 3.99
C SER A 29 48.14 2.51 2.59
N ALA A 30 49.35 2.75 2.09
CA ALA A 30 49.75 2.83 0.70
C ALA A 30 50.40 1.54 0.12
N GLU A 31 50.55 1.57 -1.21
CA GLU A 31 51.61 0.97 -2.06
C GLU A 31 51.69 -0.56 -2.35
N GLY A 32 51.29 -0.91 -3.60
CA GLY A 32 52.00 -1.75 -4.61
C GLY A 32 52.29 -3.26 -4.37
N PRO A 33 52.78 -4.05 -5.37
CA PRO A 33 52.69 -3.96 -6.84
C PRO A 33 52.15 -5.28 -7.50
N ALA A 34 52.19 -5.33 -8.83
CA ALA A 34 51.64 -6.34 -9.77
C ALA A 34 52.08 -7.82 -9.61
N SER A 35 51.19 -8.76 -9.98
CA SER A 35 51.53 -9.90 -10.87
C SER A 35 50.38 -10.85 -11.17
N SER A 36 50.39 -11.32 -12.41
CA SER A 36 49.51 -12.28 -13.08
C SER A 36 49.30 -13.61 -12.35
N LYS A 37 48.04 -14.10 -12.36
CA LYS A 37 47.76 -15.53 -12.54
C LYS A 37 46.34 -15.75 -13.04
N ALA A 38 46.25 -16.28 -14.25
CA ALA A 38 45.03 -16.89 -14.77
C ALA A 38 44.59 -18.01 -13.83
N SER A 39 43.34 -17.96 -13.38
CA SER A 39 42.67 -19.07 -12.71
C SER A 39 41.28 -19.17 -13.30
N THR A 40 41.10 -20.20 -14.12
CA THR A 40 39.83 -20.64 -14.68
C THR A 40 38.88 -20.97 -13.53
N LYS A 41 37.98 -20.03 -13.20
CA LYS A 41 36.90 -20.27 -12.24
C LYS A 41 35.77 -20.98 -12.98
N ALA A 42 35.42 -22.17 -12.52
CA ALA A 42 34.20 -22.88 -12.93
C ALA A 42 32.98 -21.95 -12.81
N PRO A 43 31.94 -22.12 -13.66
CA PRO A 43 30.74 -21.30 -13.56
C PRO A 43 30.18 -21.39 -12.14
N GLU A 44 30.14 -20.24 -11.50
CA GLU A 44 29.54 -20.04 -10.19
C GLU A 44 28.06 -20.47 -10.29
N PRO A 45 27.53 -21.29 -9.36
CA PRO A 45 26.12 -21.64 -9.38
C PRO A 45 25.31 -20.34 -9.34
N ALA A 46 24.38 -20.19 -10.30
CA ALA A 46 23.46 -19.07 -10.34
C ALA A 46 22.83 -18.93 -8.95
N ALA A 47 23.13 -17.81 -8.28
CA ALA A 47 22.48 -17.47 -7.04
C ALA A 47 20.98 -17.59 -7.26
N ALA A 48 20.32 -18.42 -6.45
CA ALA A 48 18.88 -18.53 -6.45
C ALA A 48 18.31 -17.11 -6.41
N GLU A 49 17.46 -16.78 -7.39
CA GLU A 49 16.82 -15.47 -7.43
C GLU A 49 16.21 -15.19 -6.04
N PRO A 50 16.47 -14.02 -5.44
CA PRO A 50 15.87 -13.68 -4.17
C PRO A 50 14.35 -13.83 -4.30
N PRO A 51 13.64 -14.31 -3.26
CA PRO A 51 12.19 -14.49 -3.31
C PRO A 51 11.58 -13.20 -3.85
N ALA A 52 10.78 -13.34 -4.91
CA ALA A 52 10.11 -12.21 -5.54
C ALA A 52 9.46 -11.38 -4.44
N LYS A 53 9.90 -10.12 -4.29
CA LYS A 53 9.34 -9.24 -3.28
C LYS A 53 7.82 -9.27 -3.44
N PRO A 54 7.05 -9.49 -2.36
CA PRO A 54 5.60 -9.62 -2.46
C PRO A 54 5.05 -8.42 -3.24
N ILE A 55 4.21 -8.70 -4.23
CA ILE A 55 3.48 -7.64 -4.93
C ILE A 55 2.64 -6.95 -3.88
N LEU A 56 2.86 -5.66 -3.65
CA LEU A 56 2.08 -4.92 -2.68
C LEU A 56 0.67 -4.75 -3.24
N ALA A 57 -0.25 -5.62 -2.84
CA ALA A 57 -1.67 -5.51 -3.10
C ALA A 57 -2.43 -5.89 -1.83
N CYS A 58 -3.55 -5.21 -1.57
CA CYS A 58 -4.35 -5.38 -0.37
C CYS A 58 -5.79 -5.74 -0.74
N ASP A 59 -6.25 -6.91 -0.28
CA ASP A 59 -7.61 -7.38 -0.48
C ASP A 59 -8.47 -7.05 0.75
N GLN A 60 -9.52 -6.27 0.54
CA GLN A 60 -10.46 -5.90 1.60
C GLN A 60 -11.80 -6.63 1.48
N ARG A 61 -11.95 -7.61 0.58
CA ARG A 61 -13.24 -8.26 0.25
C ARG A 61 -14.04 -8.75 1.44
N ASP A 62 -13.40 -9.14 2.54
CA ASP A 62 -14.07 -9.64 3.76
C ASP A 62 -13.81 -8.74 4.98
N PHE A 63 -13.29 -7.53 4.77
CA PHE A 63 -13.02 -6.57 5.82
C PHE A 63 -14.30 -5.83 6.24
N ILE A 64 -14.61 -5.88 7.54
CA ILE A 64 -15.66 -5.09 8.19
C ILE A 64 -15.05 -4.49 9.46
N SER A 65 -15.10 -3.17 9.59
CA SER A 65 -14.57 -2.48 10.77
C SER A 65 -15.47 -2.66 12.00
N LYS A 66 -14.89 -2.54 13.20
CA LYS A 66 -15.67 -2.56 14.45
C LYS A 66 -16.75 -1.46 14.47
N MET A 67 -16.41 -0.26 14.00
CA MET A 67 -17.36 0.85 13.92
C MET A 67 -18.55 0.52 13.00
N GLU A 68 -18.32 -0.13 11.86
CA GLU A 68 -19.40 -0.59 10.98
C GLU A 68 -20.30 -1.62 11.68
N LYS A 69 -19.73 -2.56 12.43
CA LYS A 69 -20.51 -3.53 13.23
C LYS A 69 -21.33 -2.86 14.32
N ASP A 70 -20.74 -1.90 15.05
CA ASP A 70 -21.42 -1.18 16.12
C ASP A 70 -22.58 -0.32 15.58
N MET A 71 -22.37 0.33 14.42
CA MET A 71 -23.42 1.09 13.73
C MET A 71 -24.52 0.17 13.19
N ALA A 72 -24.16 -0.95 12.58
CA ALA A 72 -25.08 -1.98 12.12
C ALA A 72 -25.99 -2.49 13.25
N ALA A 73 -25.42 -2.81 14.41
CA ALA A 73 -26.18 -3.25 15.59
C ALA A 73 -27.16 -2.17 16.09
N ARG A 74 -26.78 -0.89 16.04
CA ARG A 74 -27.66 0.23 16.43
C ARG A 74 -28.78 0.51 15.44
N LEU A 75 -28.55 0.20 14.16
CA LEU A 75 -29.48 0.46 13.06
C LEU A 75 -30.30 -0.76 12.63
N ASP A 76 -30.10 -1.90 13.31
CA ASP A 76 -30.71 -3.19 12.99
C ASP A 76 -30.50 -3.59 11.51
N LYS A 77 -29.26 -3.43 11.04
CA LYS A 77 -28.85 -3.76 9.67
C LYS A 77 -27.61 -4.62 9.68
N GLU A 78 -27.52 -5.58 8.77
CA GLU A 78 -26.31 -6.37 8.60
C GLU A 78 -25.18 -5.54 7.96
N PRO A 79 -23.95 -5.53 8.51
CA PRO A 79 -22.84 -4.80 7.93
C PRO A 79 -22.35 -5.50 6.66
N GLN A 80 -22.19 -4.73 5.58
CA GLN A 80 -21.72 -5.26 4.30
C GLN A 80 -20.19 -5.21 4.22
N PRO A 81 -19.53 -6.27 3.71
CA PRO A 81 -18.09 -6.30 3.57
C PRO A 81 -17.60 -5.41 2.43
N LYS A 82 -16.39 -4.88 2.56
CA LYS A 82 -15.79 -4.01 1.53
C LYS A 82 -15.29 -4.80 0.33
N ARG A 83 -16.06 -4.90 -0.75
CA ARG A 83 -15.63 -5.64 -1.97
C ARG A 83 -14.64 -4.84 -2.84
N VAL A 84 -13.44 -4.58 -2.33
CA VAL A 84 -12.37 -3.81 -3.02
C VAL A 84 -11.01 -4.48 -2.85
N CYS A 85 -10.17 -4.43 -3.89
CA CYS A 85 -8.75 -4.73 -3.82
C CYS A 85 -7.93 -3.53 -4.30
N ILE A 86 -6.83 -3.24 -3.63
CA ILE A 86 -5.94 -2.11 -3.91
C ILE A 86 -4.61 -2.66 -4.41
N ASP A 87 -4.27 -2.35 -5.65
CA ASP A 87 -3.04 -2.76 -6.31
C ASP A 87 -2.03 -1.61 -6.34
N TYR A 88 -0.86 -1.83 -5.75
CA TYR A 88 0.24 -0.87 -5.71
C TYR A 88 1.35 -1.18 -6.74
N SER A 89 1.17 -2.17 -7.62
CA SER A 89 2.20 -2.60 -8.58
C SER A 89 2.65 -1.49 -9.54
N LYS A 90 1.76 -0.52 -9.82
CA LYS A 90 2.03 0.59 -10.73
C LYS A 90 2.21 1.93 -10.01
N ARG A 91 2.32 1.92 -8.66
CA ARG A 91 2.42 3.16 -7.90
C ARG A 91 3.72 3.91 -8.17
N SER A 92 3.67 5.24 -8.04
CA SER A 92 4.88 6.07 -8.02
C SER A 92 5.79 5.70 -6.85
N LYS A 93 7.10 5.71 -7.10
CA LYS A 93 8.15 5.44 -6.09
C LYS A 93 8.19 6.52 -5.00
N ASP A 94 7.68 7.72 -5.28
CA ASP A 94 7.75 8.87 -4.38
C ASP A 94 6.75 8.79 -3.20
N LEU A 95 5.83 7.81 -3.22
CA LEU A 95 4.78 7.62 -2.19
C LEU A 95 5.24 6.85 -0.94
N GLY A 96 6.54 6.59 -0.77
CA GLY A 96 7.05 5.83 0.37
C GLY A 96 6.69 4.33 0.34
N ALA A 97 6.73 3.63 1.48
CA ALA A 97 6.42 2.19 1.55
C ALA A 97 4.90 1.94 1.62
N ALA A 98 4.36 1.06 0.77
CA ALA A 98 2.96 0.65 0.86
C ALA A 98 2.85 -0.40 1.95
N SER A 99 1.81 -0.29 2.76
CA SER A 99 1.45 -1.28 3.76
C SER A 99 -0.06 -1.48 3.70
N CYS A 100 -0.51 -2.71 3.90
CA CYS A 100 -1.93 -2.98 4.08
C CYS A 100 -2.32 -2.57 5.49
N SER A 101 -2.86 -1.35 5.63
CA SER A 101 -3.46 -0.89 6.88
C SER A 101 -4.84 -1.51 7.12
N GLN A 102 -5.49 -1.97 6.04
CA GLN A 102 -6.80 -2.63 6.04
C GLN A 102 -6.79 -3.78 5.04
N GLY A 103 -7.25 -4.96 5.46
CA GLY A 103 -7.33 -6.16 4.62
C GLY A 103 -6.09 -7.06 4.65
N LYS A 104 -6.05 -8.02 3.73
CA LYS A 104 -4.99 -9.03 3.59
C LYS A 104 -4.00 -8.62 2.49
N ALA A 105 -2.71 -8.66 2.80
CA ALA A 105 -1.68 -8.53 1.77
C ALA A 105 -1.70 -9.75 0.83
N LEU A 106 -1.68 -9.49 -0.47
CA LEU A 106 -1.59 -10.51 -1.50
C LEU A 106 -0.14 -10.61 -1.99
N GLU A 107 0.24 -11.77 -2.51
CA GLU A 107 1.59 -11.99 -3.07
C GLU A 107 1.62 -11.76 -4.59
N THR A 108 0.47 -11.86 -5.26
CA THR A 108 0.33 -11.95 -6.72
C THR A 108 -0.44 -10.79 -7.35
N GLY A 109 -0.78 -9.73 -6.60
CA GLY A 109 -1.63 -8.63 -7.08
C GLY A 109 -3.13 -8.90 -6.96
N CYS A 110 -3.96 -7.94 -7.39
CA CYS A 110 -5.41 -8.05 -7.30
C CYS A 110 -6.00 -8.89 -8.46
N PRO A 111 -6.82 -9.92 -8.19
CA PRO A 111 -7.45 -10.72 -9.24
C PRO A 111 -8.40 -9.87 -10.10
N ASP A 112 -8.47 -10.13 -11.40
CA ASP A 112 -9.37 -9.42 -12.32
C ASP A 112 -10.76 -10.05 -12.42
N ASP A 113 -10.92 -11.30 -11.98
CA ASP A 113 -12.20 -11.99 -12.00
C ASP A 113 -13.24 -11.29 -11.10
N GLY A 114 -14.43 -11.05 -11.66
CA GLY A 114 -15.54 -10.41 -10.96
C GLY A 114 -15.38 -8.90 -10.68
N VAL A 115 -14.39 -8.24 -11.29
CA VAL A 115 -14.23 -6.78 -11.23
C VAL A 115 -15.31 -6.09 -12.05
N VAL A 116 -16.07 -5.19 -11.42
CA VAL A 116 -17.14 -4.41 -12.06
C VAL A 116 -16.75 -2.98 -12.33
N ALA A 117 -15.76 -2.46 -11.60
CA ALA A 117 -15.22 -1.13 -11.85
C ALA A 117 -13.78 -1.03 -11.37
N THR A 118 -13.04 -0.11 -11.97
CA THR A 118 -11.67 0.22 -11.56
C THR A 118 -11.53 1.73 -11.40
N CYS A 119 -10.78 2.14 -10.40
CA CYS A 119 -10.29 3.50 -10.26
C CYS A 119 -8.76 3.47 -10.28
N THR A 120 -8.16 4.17 -11.24
CA THR A 120 -6.71 4.34 -11.32
C THR A 120 -6.36 5.75 -10.89
N MET A 121 -5.64 5.90 -9.78
CA MET A 121 -5.14 7.19 -9.32
C MET A 121 -4.03 7.72 -10.24
N SER A 122 -3.82 9.04 -10.26
CA SER A 122 -2.67 9.69 -10.89
C SER A 122 -1.32 9.15 -10.39
N THR A 123 -1.30 8.66 -9.16
CA THR A 123 -0.15 8.01 -8.53
C THR A 123 0.10 6.59 -9.03
N GLY A 124 -0.77 6.02 -9.86
CA GLY A 124 -0.69 4.66 -10.37
C GLY A 124 -1.22 3.57 -9.44
N VAL A 125 -1.78 3.93 -8.27
CA VAL A 125 -2.52 2.98 -7.42
C VAL A 125 -3.85 2.64 -8.07
N VAL A 126 -4.19 1.35 -8.14
CA VAL A 126 -5.44 0.88 -8.77
C VAL A 126 -6.35 0.29 -7.71
N PHE A 127 -7.57 0.81 -7.62
CA PHE A 127 -8.65 0.26 -6.80
C PHE A 127 -9.56 -0.55 -7.72
N LYS A 128 -9.60 -1.87 -7.52
CA LYS A 128 -10.53 -2.77 -8.22
C LYS A 128 -11.74 -3.00 -7.34
N HIS A 129 -12.93 -2.68 -7.85
CA HIS A 129 -14.21 -2.91 -7.20
C HIS A 129 -14.84 -4.18 -7.76
N TYR A 130 -15.25 -5.09 -6.87
CA TYR A 130 -15.85 -6.37 -7.25
C TYR A 130 -17.38 -6.34 -7.11
N GLN A 131 -18.03 -7.33 -7.73
CA GLN A 131 -19.47 -7.51 -7.64
C GLN A 131 -19.97 -7.49 -6.18
N GLY A 132 -21.08 -6.79 -5.93
CA GLY A 132 -21.63 -6.58 -4.60
C GLY A 132 -21.01 -5.41 -3.83
N GLY A 133 -19.98 -4.75 -4.36
CA GLY A 133 -19.44 -3.49 -3.84
C GLY A 133 -20.21 -2.27 -4.33
N ASP A 134 -20.28 -1.22 -3.50
CA ASP A 134 -20.84 0.08 -3.91
C ASP A 134 -19.86 0.83 -4.84
N THR A 135 -20.13 0.75 -6.15
CA THR A 135 -19.37 1.44 -7.19
C THR A 135 -19.60 2.95 -7.18
N SER A 136 -20.69 3.45 -6.59
CA SER A 136 -21.00 4.89 -6.53
C SER A 136 -20.03 5.62 -5.61
N THR A 137 -19.76 5.02 -4.43
CA THR A 137 -18.73 5.52 -3.52
C THR A 137 -17.35 5.45 -4.15
N GLY A 138 -17.02 4.35 -4.85
CA GLY A 138 -15.79 4.22 -5.62
C GLY A 138 -15.60 5.32 -6.66
N LYS A 139 -16.63 5.60 -7.45
CA LYS A 139 -16.64 6.65 -8.48
C LYS A 139 -16.44 8.05 -7.90
N ARG A 140 -17.12 8.37 -6.80
CA ARG A 140 -16.96 9.67 -6.11
C ARG A 140 -15.55 9.82 -5.55
N LEU A 141 -15.04 8.81 -4.85
CA LEU A 141 -13.69 8.82 -4.28
C LEU A 141 -12.64 8.96 -5.38
N CYS A 142 -12.81 8.23 -6.48
CA CYS A 142 -11.94 8.30 -7.64
C CYS A 142 -11.84 9.72 -8.19
N LYS A 143 -12.98 10.39 -8.35
CA LYS A 143 -13.05 11.78 -8.81
C LYS A 143 -12.36 12.74 -7.85
N THR A 144 -12.57 12.59 -6.54
CA THR A 144 -11.94 13.43 -5.51
C THR A 144 -10.42 13.27 -5.49
N MET A 145 -9.93 12.08 -5.78
CA MET A 145 -8.49 11.77 -5.83
C MET A 145 -7.86 11.99 -7.22
N GLU A 146 -8.56 12.68 -8.12
CA GLU A 146 -8.11 12.96 -9.49
C GLU A 146 -7.72 11.67 -10.26
N GLY A 147 -8.42 10.58 -9.97
CA GLY A 147 -8.26 9.29 -10.64
C GLY A 147 -9.17 9.15 -11.86
N THR A 148 -8.84 8.16 -12.70
CA THR A 148 -9.66 7.75 -13.83
C THR A 148 -10.52 6.55 -13.44
N PHE A 149 -11.83 6.69 -13.57
CA PHE A 149 -12.80 5.62 -13.27
C PHE A 149 -13.25 4.93 -14.55
N ALA A 150 -13.19 3.60 -14.58
CA ALA A 150 -13.67 2.78 -15.69
C ALA A 150 -14.62 1.69 -15.17
N GLU A 151 -15.83 1.66 -15.72
CA GLU A 151 -16.82 0.61 -15.45
C GLU A 151 -16.55 -0.54 -16.42
N MET A 152 -16.43 -1.75 -15.89
CA MET A 152 -16.29 -2.97 -16.69
C MET A 152 -17.71 -3.41 -17.03
N GLY A 153 -18.18 -3.07 -18.23
CA GLY A 153 -19.49 -3.48 -18.72
C GLY A 153 -19.64 -5.00 -18.61
N LYS A 154 -20.82 -5.46 -18.17
CA LYS A 154 -21.18 -6.88 -18.19
C LYS A 154 -21.27 -7.40 -19.61
#